data_AF-A0A7S2PB70-F1
#
_entry.id   AF-A0A7S2PB70-F1
#
_cell.length_a   1.000
_cell.length_b   1.000
_cell.length_c   1.000
_cell.angle_alpha   90.00
_cell.angle_beta   90.00
_cell.angle_gamma   90.00
#
_symmetry.space_group_name_H-M   'P 1'
#
loop_
_entity.id
_entity.type
_entity.pdbx_description
1 polymer ?
#
loop_
_entity_poly.entity_id
_entity_poly.type
_entity_poly.pdbx_seq_one_letter_code
_entity_poly.pdbx_strand_id
1 'polypeptide(L)'
;MIFMPEVWGVGPAPEHGGAELRPAGQSNFPDMMGGTSPAEMATILLGMNEPDIVGSCMGNMFGSCVNSCSQAALDAGDCPVARPDGPPAKANPWGECNCWEFSHPTGVGFWNQAGCAEPQPLPDLWKNPALSHQCVNIVMDAWKETVRVANLKGYKYLSTPLVAVYIGYARKFIEEACGCDASGQCQCTDASCGCPVYIGFHFYGNDCRPKSLDNYGGFRQKLEEVAKVMEDYPFVQGAIVNEVGMLNFAFNAIGEPGTGQYPAETQPGHTCPSTEELPNGMATFLEEIMELVINARTKDGREIIKGFSWFNQDSVGGTYNLLLQDANGNVNALGEAYIAKCTKWGQVRKAAAR
;
A
#
# COMPACT_ATOMS: atom_id res chain seq x y z
N MET A 1 20.53 7.26 -1.54
CA MET A 1 19.19 6.85 -1.10
C MET A 1 18.27 6.98 -2.30
N ILE A 2 17.39 6.03 -2.53
CA ILE A 2 16.42 6.08 -3.64
C ILE A 2 15.05 6.40 -3.04
N PHE A 3 14.32 7.31 -3.65
CA PHE A 3 12.92 7.60 -3.32
C PHE A 3 12.03 7.03 -4.42
N MET A 4 11.09 6.16 -4.06
CA MET A 4 10.09 5.61 -4.99
C MET A 4 8.81 6.43 -4.84
N PRO A 5 8.49 7.31 -5.79
CA PRO A 5 7.26 8.09 -5.72
C PRO A 5 6.06 7.19 -6.02
N GLU A 6 4.93 7.51 -5.40
CA GLU A 6 3.66 6.86 -5.63
C GLU A 6 2.56 7.87 -5.96
N VAL A 7 1.51 7.38 -6.63
CA VAL A 7 0.33 8.18 -6.90
C VAL A 7 -0.58 8.11 -5.67
N TRP A 8 -0.85 9.27 -5.10
CA TRP A 8 -1.75 9.37 -3.96
C TRP A 8 -3.20 9.58 -4.42
N GLY A 9 -4.10 8.77 -3.89
CA GLY A 9 -5.52 8.75 -4.25
C GLY A 9 -5.80 8.18 -5.64
N VAL A 10 -7.03 8.38 -6.12
CA VAL A 10 -7.53 7.82 -7.40
C VAL A 10 -7.44 8.78 -8.59
N GLY A 11 -6.87 9.98 -8.36
CA GLY A 11 -6.67 11.00 -9.39
C GLY A 11 -5.40 10.76 -10.22
N PRO A 12 -5.25 11.47 -11.36
CA PRO A 12 -4.02 11.42 -12.14
C PRO A 12 -2.85 12.06 -11.37
N ALA A 13 -1.64 11.57 -11.64
CA ALA A 13 -0.43 12.21 -11.12
C ALA A 13 -0.36 13.70 -11.52
N PRO A 14 -0.13 14.62 -10.57
CA PRO A 14 -0.08 16.05 -10.87
C PRO A 14 1.13 16.40 -11.73
N GLU A 15 0.91 17.17 -12.80
CA GLU A 15 1.98 17.62 -13.70
C GLU A 15 2.66 18.92 -13.24
N HIS A 16 1.93 19.77 -12.49
CA HIS A 16 2.35 21.14 -12.14
C HIS A 16 2.04 21.49 -10.69
N GLY A 17 2.73 22.52 -10.18
CA GLY A 17 2.50 23.09 -8.85
C GLY A 17 3.29 22.41 -7.74
N GLY A 18 2.96 22.73 -6.48
CA GLY A 18 3.68 22.22 -5.30
C GLY A 18 3.60 20.71 -5.08
N ALA A 19 2.68 20.04 -5.78
CA ALA A 19 2.48 18.59 -5.72
C ALA A 19 3.04 17.85 -6.94
N GLU A 20 3.68 18.52 -7.91
CA GLU A 20 4.07 17.89 -9.19
C GLU A 20 4.91 16.62 -9.02
N LEU A 21 4.71 15.67 -9.92
CA LEU A 21 5.61 14.53 -10.04
C LEU A 21 6.99 15.02 -10.49
N ARG A 22 8.02 14.68 -9.71
CA ARG A 22 9.42 15.04 -10.00
C ARG A 22 9.98 14.16 -11.13
N PRO A 23 10.91 14.64 -11.96
CA PRO A 23 11.64 13.80 -12.91
C PRO A 23 12.34 12.59 -12.27
N ALA A 24 12.27 11.44 -12.94
CA ALA A 24 13.06 10.26 -12.60
C ALA A 24 14.56 10.56 -12.65
N GLY A 25 15.32 10.01 -11.70
CA GLY A 25 16.75 10.28 -11.55
C GLY A 25 17.10 11.68 -11.01
N GLN A 26 16.12 12.53 -10.71
CA GLN A 26 16.40 13.80 -10.04
C GLN A 26 16.86 13.55 -8.60
N SER A 27 18.02 14.12 -8.25
CA SER A 27 18.51 14.19 -6.87
C SER A 27 18.31 15.58 -6.28
N ASN A 28 18.43 15.70 -4.94
CA ASN A 28 18.42 17.00 -4.24
C ASN A 28 17.12 17.79 -4.48
N PHE A 29 15.98 17.12 -4.46
CA PHE A 29 14.68 17.74 -4.66
C PHE A 29 14.12 18.33 -3.35
N PRO A 30 13.30 19.39 -3.42
CA PRO A 30 12.64 19.95 -2.24
C PRO A 30 11.70 18.92 -1.60
N ASP A 31 11.80 18.72 -0.28
CA ASP A 31 10.84 17.96 0.49
C ASP A 31 9.60 18.80 0.86
N MET A 32 8.58 18.13 1.39
CA MET A 32 7.30 18.78 1.76
C MET A 32 7.43 19.78 2.91
N MET A 33 8.52 19.71 3.67
CA MET A 33 8.83 20.61 4.79
C MET A 33 9.70 21.80 4.36
N GLY A 34 10.00 21.92 3.05
CA GLY A 34 10.83 22.98 2.49
C GLY A 34 12.34 22.73 2.63
N GLY A 35 12.75 21.55 3.10
CA GLY A 35 14.13 21.08 3.08
C GLY A 35 14.54 20.52 1.72
N THR A 36 15.79 20.08 1.61
CA THR A 36 16.31 19.38 0.42
C THR A 36 16.54 17.92 0.77
N SER A 37 15.84 17.02 0.07
CA SER A 37 16.05 15.59 0.21
C SER A 37 17.30 15.14 -0.57
N PRO A 38 18.27 14.45 0.06
CA PRO A 38 19.45 13.94 -0.63
C PRO A 38 19.17 12.66 -1.45
N ALA A 39 17.92 12.20 -1.50
CA ALA A 39 17.54 11.02 -2.27
C ALA A 39 17.51 11.33 -3.78
N GLU A 40 17.65 10.27 -4.57
CA GLU A 40 17.42 10.27 -6.01
C GLU A 40 16.04 9.67 -6.30
N MET A 41 15.26 10.32 -7.18
CA MET A 41 14.01 9.74 -7.69
C MET A 41 14.29 8.43 -8.41
N ALA A 42 13.56 7.40 -8.04
CA ALA A 42 13.59 6.12 -8.73
C ALA A 42 13.16 6.27 -10.19
N THR A 43 13.50 5.26 -10.99
CA THR A 43 13.02 5.14 -12.39
C THR A 43 11.67 4.44 -12.49
N ILE A 44 11.03 4.16 -11.36
CA ILE A 44 9.69 3.58 -11.26
C ILE A 44 8.76 4.58 -10.59
N LEU A 45 7.53 4.68 -11.11
CA LEU A 45 6.41 5.32 -10.44
C LEU A 45 5.47 4.22 -9.91
N LEU A 46 5.19 4.28 -8.61
CA LEU A 46 4.23 3.38 -7.98
C LEU A 46 2.80 3.89 -8.21
N GLY A 47 1.86 2.97 -8.35
CA GLY A 47 0.46 3.27 -8.63
C GLY A 47 -0.29 3.89 -7.44
N MET A 48 -1.63 3.94 -7.56
CA MET A 48 -2.52 4.51 -6.55
C MET A 48 -2.41 3.78 -5.21
N ASN A 49 -2.42 4.52 -4.10
CA ASN A 49 -2.39 3.95 -2.75
C ASN A 49 -3.70 3.24 -2.38
N GLU A 50 -3.63 1.93 -2.13
CA GLU A 50 -4.65 1.08 -1.49
C GLU A 50 -6.10 1.25 -1.98
N PRO A 51 -6.39 1.17 -3.30
CA PRO A 51 -7.76 1.33 -3.79
C PRO A 51 -8.70 0.15 -3.46
N ASP A 52 -8.18 -0.94 -2.88
CA ASP A 52 -8.88 -2.21 -2.66
C ASP A 52 -9.21 -2.51 -1.19
N ILE A 53 -8.88 -1.60 -0.27
CA ILE A 53 -9.37 -1.66 1.11
C ILE A 53 -10.83 -1.24 1.13
N VAL A 54 -11.64 -1.71 2.08
CA VAL A 54 -12.92 -1.07 2.38
C VAL A 54 -12.58 0.18 3.18
N GLY A 55 -12.83 1.38 2.64
CA GLY A 55 -12.23 2.61 3.15
C GLY A 55 -12.53 2.93 4.60
N SER A 56 -11.65 3.72 5.21
CA SER A 56 -11.88 4.39 6.49
C SER A 56 -11.39 5.83 6.43
N CYS A 57 -11.76 6.66 7.39
CA CYS A 57 -11.17 7.99 7.48
C CYS A 57 -9.82 7.90 8.20
N MET A 58 -8.79 8.56 7.69
CA MET A 58 -7.60 8.82 8.49
C MET A 58 -7.88 9.72 9.70
N GLY A 59 -6.95 9.68 10.66
CA GLY A 59 -6.96 10.53 11.84
C GLY A 59 -7.89 10.02 12.93
N ASN A 60 -8.63 10.92 13.57
CA ASN A 60 -9.31 10.65 14.83
C ASN A 60 -10.53 9.73 14.73
N MET A 61 -10.94 9.30 13.53
CA MET A 61 -12.03 8.34 13.31
C MET A 61 -11.58 7.05 12.61
N PHE A 62 -10.27 6.79 12.55
CA PHE A 62 -9.70 5.60 11.91
C PHE A 62 -10.28 4.30 12.45
N GLY A 63 -10.80 3.46 11.55
CA GLY A 63 -11.46 2.19 11.87
C GLY A 63 -12.90 2.30 12.34
N SER A 64 -13.37 3.49 12.76
CA SER A 64 -14.79 3.70 13.12
C SER A 64 -15.66 3.97 11.90
N CYS A 65 -15.09 4.60 10.87
CA CYS A 65 -15.77 4.89 9.61
C CYS A 65 -15.60 3.71 8.65
N VAL A 66 -16.72 3.14 8.22
CA VAL A 66 -16.78 2.03 7.28
C VAL A 66 -17.57 2.37 6.02
N ASN A 67 -18.20 3.56 5.97
CA ASN A 67 -18.89 4.10 4.81
C ASN A 67 -18.67 5.63 4.68
N SER A 68 -18.74 6.15 3.46
CA SER A 68 -18.91 7.59 3.22
C SER A 68 -20.35 8.00 3.58
N CYS A 69 -20.57 9.24 4.06
CA CYS A 69 -21.93 9.72 4.29
C CYS A 69 -22.80 9.67 3.04
N SER A 70 -24.00 9.13 3.22
CA SER A 70 -25.07 9.21 2.26
C SER A 70 -25.58 10.65 2.11
N GLN A 71 -26.25 10.96 1.00
CA GLN A 71 -26.93 12.26 0.83
C GLN A 71 -27.95 12.49 1.95
N ALA A 72 -28.64 11.44 2.41
CA ALA A 72 -29.59 11.54 3.51
C ALA A 72 -28.91 11.94 4.84
N ALA A 73 -27.74 11.38 5.15
CA ALA A 73 -26.95 11.76 6.32
C ALA A 73 -26.44 13.21 6.22
N LEU A 74 -26.02 13.65 5.03
CA LEU A 74 -25.65 15.05 4.78
C LEU A 74 -26.84 16.00 4.99
N ASP A 75 -28.00 15.67 4.42
CA ASP A 75 -29.22 16.49 4.53
C ASP A 75 -29.74 16.56 5.98
N ALA A 76 -29.54 15.49 6.76
CA ALA A 76 -29.90 15.42 8.18
C ALA A 76 -28.86 16.07 9.12
N GLY A 77 -27.69 16.47 8.61
CA GLY A 77 -26.57 16.93 9.44
C GLY A 77 -25.93 15.83 10.30
N ASP A 78 -26.17 14.55 9.99
CA ASP A 78 -25.63 13.38 10.70
C ASP A 78 -24.41 12.80 9.97
N CYS A 79 -23.48 13.69 9.62
CA CYS A 79 -22.27 13.36 8.89
C CYS A 79 -21.04 13.81 9.69
N PRO A 80 -20.62 13.03 10.70
CA PRO A 80 -19.49 13.38 11.55
C PRO A 80 -18.21 13.51 10.72
N VAL A 81 -17.47 14.59 10.96
CA VAL A 81 -16.29 14.95 10.18
C VAL A 81 -15.04 14.38 10.82
N ALA A 82 -14.33 13.54 10.07
CA ALA A 82 -13.03 13.04 10.50
C ALA A 82 -11.96 14.12 10.35
N ARG A 83 -11.07 14.20 11.34
CA ARG A 83 -9.98 15.16 11.37
C ARG A 83 -8.64 14.43 11.46
N PRO A 84 -7.59 14.94 10.80
CA PRO A 84 -6.25 14.35 10.90
C PRO A 84 -5.74 14.28 12.34
N ASP A 85 -6.16 15.24 13.18
CA ASP A 85 -5.77 15.41 14.56
C ASP A 85 -6.98 15.52 15.51
N GLY A 86 -6.70 15.40 16.82
CA GLY A 86 -7.70 15.52 17.88
C GLY A 86 -8.04 14.20 18.59
N PRO A 87 -8.92 14.24 19.59
CA PRO A 87 -9.31 13.05 20.35
C PRO A 87 -10.10 12.08 19.46
N PRO A 88 -10.05 10.76 19.75
CA PRO A 88 -10.85 9.77 19.04
C PRO A 88 -12.32 10.17 18.98
N ALA A 89 -12.90 10.06 17.79
CA ALA A 89 -14.29 10.33 17.50
C ALA A 89 -14.93 9.10 16.85
N LYS A 90 -16.25 9.17 16.62
CA LYS A 90 -17.04 8.03 16.14
C LYS A 90 -17.81 8.42 14.89
N ALA A 91 -17.94 7.45 13.99
CA ALA A 91 -18.94 7.47 12.93
C ALA A 91 -20.36 7.56 13.49
N ASN A 92 -21.31 7.88 12.62
CA ASN A 92 -22.73 7.79 12.98
C ASN A 92 -23.15 6.30 13.17
N PRO A 93 -24.39 6.01 13.61
CA PRO A 93 -24.85 4.64 13.86
C PRO A 93 -24.78 3.68 12.66
N TRP A 94 -24.62 4.20 11.44
CA TRP A 94 -24.48 3.42 10.20
C TRP A 94 -23.02 3.27 9.75
N GLY A 95 -22.06 3.76 10.55
CA GLY A 95 -20.65 3.74 10.21
C GLY A 95 -20.26 4.76 9.16
N GLU A 96 -21.10 5.77 8.91
CA GLU A 96 -20.85 6.81 7.93
C GLU A 96 -20.10 8.02 8.51
N CYS A 97 -19.17 8.57 7.71
CA CYS A 97 -18.37 9.74 8.06
C CYS A 97 -18.04 10.62 6.85
N ASN A 98 -17.77 11.91 7.11
CA ASN A 98 -17.12 12.81 6.16
C ASN A 98 -15.60 12.62 6.28
N CYS A 99 -15.05 11.80 5.38
CA CYS A 99 -13.61 11.58 5.27
C CYS A 99 -12.92 12.54 4.27
N TRP A 100 -13.67 13.35 3.51
CA TRP A 100 -13.13 14.11 2.37
C TRP A 100 -12.81 15.57 2.70
N GLU A 101 -13.49 16.20 3.66
CA GLU A 101 -13.31 17.62 3.98
C GLU A 101 -11.88 17.94 4.44
N PHE A 102 -11.27 17.03 5.20
CA PHE A 102 -9.89 17.14 5.68
C PHE A 102 -9.00 15.98 5.21
N SER A 103 -9.39 15.27 4.14
CA SER A 103 -8.54 14.23 3.57
C SER A 103 -7.19 14.80 3.14
N HIS A 104 -6.13 14.04 3.33
CA HIS A 104 -4.81 14.33 2.79
C HIS A 104 -4.31 13.15 1.93
N PRO A 105 -3.36 13.40 1.01
CA PRO A 105 -2.94 12.42 0.02
C PRO A 105 -2.43 11.11 0.61
N THR A 106 -1.85 11.14 1.81
CA THR A 106 -1.24 9.98 2.47
C THR A 106 -2.25 9.02 3.15
N GLY A 107 -3.51 9.01 2.70
CA GLY A 107 -4.68 8.48 3.40
C GLY A 107 -5.11 7.05 3.03
N VAL A 108 -5.48 6.23 4.02
CA VAL A 108 -6.57 5.24 3.85
C VAL A 108 -7.85 6.06 3.74
N GLY A 109 -8.67 5.86 2.70
CA GLY A 109 -9.71 6.85 2.42
C GLY A 109 -10.77 6.48 1.38
N PHE A 110 -11.95 7.10 1.56
CA PHE A 110 -12.99 7.21 0.54
C PHE A 110 -12.58 8.26 -0.49
N TRP A 111 -12.05 7.81 -1.62
CA TRP A 111 -11.63 8.69 -2.71
C TRP A 111 -12.77 8.98 -3.67
N ASN A 112 -13.60 9.99 -3.39
CA ASN A 112 -14.69 10.35 -4.30
C ASN A 112 -14.16 10.71 -5.70
N GLN A 113 -14.56 9.93 -6.70
CA GLN A 113 -14.28 10.23 -8.10
C GLN A 113 -15.57 10.62 -8.80
N ALA A 114 -15.62 11.85 -9.32
CA ALA A 114 -16.80 12.38 -9.99
C ALA A 114 -17.21 11.48 -11.16
N GLY A 115 -18.47 11.05 -11.17
CA GLY A 115 -19.01 10.14 -12.19
C GLY A 115 -18.83 8.66 -11.89
N CYS A 116 -18.19 8.28 -10.78
CA CYS A 116 -18.23 6.91 -10.27
C CYS A 116 -19.34 6.79 -9.22
N ALA A 117 -20.32 5.91 -9.46
CA ALA A 117 -21.44 5.67 -8.55
C ALA A 117 -21.17 4.53 -7.54
N GLU A 118 -20.05 3.81 -7.70
CA GLU A 118 -19.65 2.75 -6.77
C GLU A 118 -19.15 3.34 -5.45
N PRO A 119 -19.43 2.69 -4.29
CA PRO A 119 -18.78 3.02 -3.04
C PRO A 119 -17.27 3.10 -3.26
N GLN A 120 -16.70 4.25 -2.88
CA GLN A 120 -15.26 4.43 -2.83
C GLN A 120 -14.76 3.92 -1.47
N PRO A 121 -13.44 3.66 -1.28
CA PRO A 121 -12.52 3.22 -2.34
C PRO A 121 -13.11 2.03 -3.10
N LEU A 122 -12.43 1.52 -4.10
CA LEU A 122 -13.01 0.74 -5.20
C LEU A 122 -12.76 -0.78 -5.11
N PRO A 123 -12.96 -1.49 -3.97
CA PRO A 123 -12.61 -2.91 -3.87
C PRO A 123 -13.44 -3.79 -4.83
N ASP A 124 -14.63 -3.31 -5.20
CA ASP A 124 -15.58 -3.99 -6.06
C ASP A 124 -15.60 -3.46 -7.50
N LEU A 125 -14.64 -2.61 -7.89
CA LEU A 125 -14.52 -2.02 -9.23
C LEU A 125 -14.70 -3.03 -10.37
N TRP A 126 -14.21 -4.25 -10.17
CA TRP A 126 -14.19 -5.28 -11.19
C TRP A 126 -15.40 -6.22 -11.15
N LYS A 127 -16.29 -6.10 -10.15
CA LYS A 127 -17.33 -7.10 -9.86
C LYS A 127 -18.67 -6.84 -10.57
N ASN A 128 -19.01 -5.59 -10.89
CA ASN A 128 -20.30 -5.25 -11.50
C ASN A 128 -20.17 -4.46 -12.81
N PRO A 129 -20.08 -5.13 -13.97
CA PRO A 129 -19.86 -4.46 -15.26
C PRO A 129 -20.88 -3.38 -15.61
N ALA A 130 -22.12 -3.45 -15.11
CA ALA A 130 -23.17 -2.49 -15.46
C ALA A 130 -23.03 -1.14 -14.73
N LEU A 131 -22.52 -1.16 -13.49
CA LEU A 131 -22.30 0.04 -12.69
C LEU A 131 -20.82 0.48 -12.71
N SER A 132 -19.93 -0.50 -12.87
CA SER A 132 -18.50 -0.28 -12.81
C SER A 132 -17.87 0.11 -14.14
N HIS A 133 -18.47 -0.20 -15.31
CA HIS A 133 -17.82 0.14 -16.59
C HIS A 133 -17.60 1.66 -16.76
N GLN A 134 -18.53 2.50 -16.28
CA GLN A 134 -18.30 3.95 -16.26
C GLN A 134 -17.14 4.31 -15.31
N CYS A 135 -17.08 3.70 -14.13
CA CYS A 135 -16.04 3.95 -13.14
C CYS A 135 -14.65 3.45 -13.60
N VAL A 136 -14.59 2.25 -14.19
CA VAL A 136 -13.39 1.65 -14.79
C VAL A 136 -12.81 2.59 -15.84
N ASN A 137 -13.65 3.12 -16.73
CA ASN A 137 -13.19 4.09 -17.74
C ASN A 137 -12.60 5.34 -17.10
N ILE A 138 -13.25 5.89 -16.06
CA ILE A 138 -12.75 7.07 -15.34
C ILE A 138 -11.38 6.77 -14.68
N VAL A 139 -11.24 5.64 -14.00
CA VAL A 139 -9.98 5.21 -13.36
C VAL A 139 -8.89 4.99 -14.42
N MET A 140 -9.22 4.34 -15.53
CA MET A 140 -8.28 4.08 -16.62
C MET A 140 -7.89 5.36 -17.36
N ASP A 141 -8.77 6.35 -17.49
CA ASP A 141 -8.45 7.63 -18.10
C ASP A 141 -7.54 8.47 -17.19
N ALA A 142 -7.78 8.46 -15.87
CA ALA A 142 -6.86 9.04 -14.89
C ALA A 142 -5.49 8.32 -14.89
N TRP A 143 -5.48 7.00 -15.07
CA TRP A 143 -4.25 6.23 -15.22
C TRP A 143 -3.49 6.59 -16.51
N LYS A 144 -4.16 6.69 -17.67
CA LYS A 144 -3.51 7.11 -18.92
C LYS A 144 -2.88 8.50 -18.79
N GLU A 145 -3.53 9.40 -18.07
CA GLU A 145 -2.95 10.72 -17.79
C GLU A 145 -1.74 10.64 -16.86
N THR A 146 -1.81 9.82 -15.81
CA THR A 146 -0.64 9.48 -14.98
C THR A 146 0.52 8.96 -15.82
N VAL A 147 0.25 8.03 -16.75
CA VAL A 147 1.24 7.43 -17.64
C VAL A 147 1.87 8.49 -18.54
N ARG A 148 1.07 9.41 -19.11
CA ARG A 148 1.57 10.53 -19.90
C ARG A 148 2.56 11.36 -19.09
N VAL A 149 2.20 11.75 -17.86
CA VAL A 149 3.06 12.53 -16.97
C VAL A 149 4.32 11.74 -16.60
N ALA A 150 4.19 10.46 -16.24
CA ALA A 150 5.31 9.59 -15.89
C ALA A 150 6.32 9.48 -17.05
N ASN A 151 5.84 9.25 -18.28
CA ASN A 151 6.68 9.21 -19.47
C ASN A 151 7.41 10.54 -19.71
N LEU A 152 6.71 11.67 -19.59
CA LEU A 152 7.31 13.00 -19.71
C LEU A 152 8.38 13.27 -18.65
N LYS A 153 8.19 12.74 -17.44
CA LYS A 153 9.12 12.85 -16.32
C LYS A 153 10.22 11.77 -16.36
N GLY A 154 10.26 10.92 -17.39
CA GLY A 154 11.35 9.98 -17.65
C GLY A 154 11.29 8.66 -16.86
N TYR A 155 10.15 8.33 -16.26
CA TYR A 155 9.95 7.04 -15.60
C TYR A 155 9.97 5.91 -16.63
N LYS A 156 10.61 4.80 -16.28
CA LYS A 156 10.81 3.62 -17.15
C LYS A 156 9.91 2.45 -16.77
N TYR A 157 9.42 2.45 -15.55
CA TYR A 157 8.62 1.37 -14.98
C TYR A 157 7.41 1.96 -14.26
N LEU A 158 6.35 1.16 -14.24
CA LEU A 158 5.11 1.45 -13.51
C LEU A 158 4.78 0.22 -12.68
N SER A 159 4.26 0.44 -11.47
CA SER A 159 3.56 -0.62 -10.73
C SER A 159 2.05 -0.50 -10.92
N THR A 160 1.33 -1.58 -10.66
CA THR A 160 -0.10 -1.51 -10.35
C THR A 160 -0.34 -0.59 -9.16
N PRO A 161 -1.60 -0.22 -8.87
CA PRO A 161 -1.96 0.29 -7.55
C PRO A 161 -1.41 -0.59 -6.43
N LEU A 162 -1.09 0.04 -5.31
CA LEU A 162 -0.48 -0.54 -4.13
C LEU A 162 -1.59 -1.19 -3.29
N VAL A 163 -2.02 -2.38 -3.69
CA VAL A 163 -3.17 -3.05 -3.08
C VAL A 163 -2.86 -3.57 -1.67
N ALA A 164 -3.79 -3.50 -0.73
CA ALA A 164 -3.59 -4.00 0.64
C ALA A 164 -4.29 -5.34 0.88
N VAL A 165 -5.40 -5.63 0.20
CA VAL A 165 -6.27 -6.78 0.47
C VAL A 165 -6.11 -7.87 -0.58
N TYR A 166 -6.34 -7.57 -1.86
CA TYR A 166 -6.49 -8.56 -2.94
C TYR A 166 -5.53 -8.32 -4.11
N ILE A 167 -4.60 -9.25 -4.36
CA ILE A 167 -3.77 -9.22 -5.58
C ILE A 167 -4.62 -9.36 -6.85
N GLY A 168 -5.80 -9.99 -6.74
CA GLY A 168 -6.79 -10.04 -7.82
C GLY A 168 -7.19 -8.67 -8.37
N TYR A 169 -7.20 -7.61 -7.55
CA TYR A 169 -7.43 -6.25 -8.03
C TYR A 169 -6.30 -5.80 -8.96
N ALA A 170 -5.04 -6.00 -8.54
CA ALA A 170 -3.87 -5.67 -9.34
C ALA A 170 -3.83 -6.46 -10.67
N ARG A 171 -4.24 -7.73 -10.66
CA ARG A 171 -4.40 -8.54 -11.88
C ARG A 171 -5.40 -7.91 -12.85
N LYS A 172 -6.60 -7.55 -12.37
CA LYS A 172 -7.63 -6.93 -13.20
C LYS A 172 -7.18 -5.58 -13.74
N PHE A 173 -6.47 -4.81 -12.92
CA PHE A 173 -5.86 -3.57 -13.36
C PHE A 173 -4.85 -3.77 -14.50
N ILE A 174 -3.99 -4.81 -14.43
CA ILE A 174 -3.09 -5.18 -15.53
C ILE A 174 -3.88 -5.52 -16.78
N GLU A 175 -4.91 -6.37 -16.66
CA GLU A 175 -5.74 -6.79 -17.80
C GLU A 175 -6.34 -5.58 -18.54
N GLU A 176 -6.87 -4.61 -17.80
CA GLU A 176 -7.46 -3.38 -18.38
C GLU A 176 -6.39 -2.41 -18.91
N ALA A 177 -5.35 -2.11 -18.12
CA ALA A 177 -4.33 -1.12 -18.50
C ALA A 177 -3.46 -1.58 -19.69
N CYS A 178 -3.23 -2.89 -19.81
CA CYS A 178 -2.43 -3.49 -20.88
C CYS A 178 -3.28 -3.94 -22.08
N GLY A 179 -4.62 -3.88 -21.98
CA GLY A 179 -5.55 -4.33 -23.00
C GLY A 179 -5.44 -5.84 -23.27
N CYS A 180 -5.46 -6.66 -22.22
CA CYS A 180 -5.35 -8.11 -22.30
C CYS A 180 -6.69 -8.77 -22.64
N ASP A 181 -6.66 -9.77 -23.50
CA ASP A 181 -7.81 -10.60 -23.83
C ASP A 181 -7.91 -11.86 -22.95
N ALA A 182 -8.97 -12.64 -23.16
CA ALA A 182 -9.22 -13.87 -22.40
C ALA A 182 -8.17 -14.97 -22.62
N SER A 183 -7.32 -14.86 -23.65
CA SER A 183 -6.21 -15.78 -23.91
C SER A 183 -4.91 -15.35 -23.23
N GLY A 184 -4.90 -14.17 -22.57
CA GLY A 184 -3.71 -13.60 -21.95
C GLY A 184 -2.82 -12.81 -22.91
N GLN A 185 -3.28 -12.57 -24.15
CA GLN A 185 -2.57 -11.69 -25.08
C GLN A 185 -2.93 -10.24 -24.79
N CYS A 186 -1.93 -9.39 -24.61
CA CYS A 186 -2.10 -7.98 -24.30
C CYS A 186 -1.67 -7.09 -25.47
N GLN A 187 -2.37 -5.98 -25.67
CA GLN A 187 -2.04 -4.99 -26.70
C GLN A 187 -0.68 -4.33 -26.44
N CYS A 188 -0.29 -4.24 -25.17
CA CYS A 188 1.00 -3.74 -24.77
C CYS A 188 1.50 -4.42 -23.49
N THR A 189 2.82 -4.42 -23.29
CA THR A 189 3.49 -5.16 -22.21
C THR A 189 4.60 -4.36 -21.52
N ASP A 190 4.59 -3.03 -21.66
CA ASP A 190 5.60 -2.16 -21.04
C ASP A 190 5.04 -0.81 -20.57
N ALA A 191 5.82 -0.10 -19.77
CA ALA A 191 5.39 1.15 -19.14
C ALA A 191 5.05 2.27 -20.14
N SER A 192 5.62 2.28 -21.34
CA SER A 192 5.48 3.41 -22.28
C SER A 192 4.04 3.59 -22.79
N CYS A 193 3.26 2.52 -22.83
CA CYS A 193 1.84 2.54 -23.17
C CYS A 193 0.92 2.53 -21.94
N GLY A 194 1.50 2.52 -20.74
CA GLY A 194 0.75 2.47 -19.48
C GLY A 194 0.53 1.07 -18.91
N CYS A 195 1.16 0.03 -19.46
CA CYS A 195 1.08 -1.31 -18.90
C CYS A 195 2.05 -1.45 -17.71
N PRO A 196 1.56 -1.65 -16.46
CA PRO A 196 2.44 -1.84 -15.32
C PRO A 196 3.16 -3.19 -15.40
N VAL A 197 4.47 -3.15 -15.15
CA VAL A 197 5.34 -4.35 -15.19
C VAL A 197 5.72 -4.85 -13.80
N TYR A 198 5.25 -4.17 -12.75
CA TYR A 198 5.38 -4.59 -11.36
C TYR A 198 4.02 -4.60 -10.67
N ILE A 199 3.82 -5.53 -9.74
CA ILE A 199 2.67 -5.50 -8.83
C ILE A 199 3.08 -4.76 -7.56
N GLY A 200 2.40 -3.67 -7.22
CA GLY A 200 2.55 -2.98 -5.94
C GLY A 200 1.58 -3.55 -4.90
N PHE A 201 2.04 -3.81 -3.67
CA PHE A 201 1.11 -4.15 -2.59
C PHE A 201 1.66 -3.81 -1.20
N HIS A 202 0.77 -3.58 -0.25
CA HIS A 202 1.07 -3.39 1.16
C HIS A 202 0.80 -4.67 1.95
N PHE A 203 1.51 -4.86 3.06
CA PHE A 203 1.24 -5.98 3.95
C PHE A 203 1.43 -5.64 5.41
N TYR A 204 0.36 -5.77 6.18
CA TYR A 204 0.41 -5.61 7.62
C TYR A 204 -0.03 -6.88 8.33
N GLY A 205 0.77 -7.30 9.32
CA GLY A 205 0.33 -8.26 10.33
C GLY A 205 -0.63 -7.60 11.33
N ASN A 206 -1.27 -8.39 12.19
CA ASN A 206 -2.25 -7.89 13.15
C ASN A 206 -1.88 -8.28 14.59
N ASP A 207 -2.05 -7.33 15.52
CA ASP A 207 -2.16 -7.55 16.96
C ASP A 207 -1.00 -8.36 17.59
N CYS A 208 0.21 -8.29 17.02
CA CYS A 208 1.36 -9.08 17.49
C CYS A 208 1.12 -10.60 17.56
N ARG A 209 0.22 -11.10 16.71
CA ARG A 209 -0.27 -12.48 16.68
C ARG A 209 -0.19 -13.12 15.29
N PRO A 210 0.97 -13.05 14.62
CA PRO A 210 1.05 -13.40 13.21
C PRO A 210 0.85 -14.89 12.90
N LYS A 211 1.00 -15.79 13.88
CA LYS A 211 0.70 -17.21 13.71
C LYS A 211 -0.77 -17.48 13.99
N SER A 212 -1.32 -17.00 15.11
CA SER A 212 -2.72 -17.29 15.44
C SER A 212 -3.74 -16.57 14.55
N LEU A 213 -3.36 -15.45 13.93
CA LEU A 213 -4.17 -14.75 12.93
C LEU A 213 -3.79 -15.10 11.48
N ASP A 214 -2.95 -16.11 11.30
CA ASP A 214 -2.45 -16.59 9.99
C ASP A 214 -1.90 -15.48 9.08
N ASN A 215 -1.26 -14.45 9.65
CA ASN A 215 -0.66 -13.39 8.84
C ASN A 215 0.44 -13.93 7.92
N TYR A 216 1.26 -14.88 8.39
CA TYR A 216 2.27 -15.50 7.52
C TYR A 216 1.64 -16.31 6.39
N GLY A 217 0.50 -16.97 6.62
CA GLY A 217 -0.28 -17.64 5.58
C GLY A 217 -0.84 -16.65 4.56
N GLY A 218 -1.44 -15.55 5.04
CA GLY A 218 -1.92 -14.47 4.18
C GLY A 218 -0.82 -13.85 3.31
N PHE A 219 0.38 -13.62 3.87
CA PHE A 219 1.52 -13.14 3.08
C PHE A 219 1.96 -14.16 2.02
N ARG A 220 2.06 -15.45 2.39
CA ARG A 220 2.36 -16.53 1.43
C ARG A 220 1.35 -16.60 0.29
N GLN A 221 0.06 -16.50 0.61
CA GLN A 221 -1.00 -16.49 -0.39
C GLN A 221 -0.82 -15.33 -1.36
N LYS A 222 -0.54 -14.10 -0.90
CA LYS A 222 -0.25 -12.96 -1.79
C LYS A 222 0.95 -13.25 -2.69
N LEU A 223 2.03 -13.85 -2.18
CA LEU A 223 3.18 -14.24 -2.98
C LEU A 223 2.82 -15.27 -4.06
N GLU A 224 2.01 -16.27 -3.72
CA GLU A 224 1.51 -17.28 -4.67
C GLU A 224 0.62 -16.65 -5.75
N GLU A 225 -0.23 -15.70 -5.39
CA GLU A 225 -1.07 -14.94 -6.32
C GLU A 225 -0.21 -14.09 -7.27
N VAL A 226 0.82 -13.39 -6.76
CA VAL A 226 1.78 -12.66 -7.59
C VAL A 226 2.52 -13.62 -8.54
N ALA A 227 2.99 -14.76 -8.04
CA ALA A 227 3.65 -15.77 -8.86
C ALA A 227 2.75 -16.22 -10.01
N LYS A 228 1.47 -16.47 -9.72
CA LYS A 228 0.48 -16.83 -10.73
C LYS A 228 0.33 -15.72 -11.78
N VAL A 229 0.29 -14.45 -11.39
CA VAL A 229 0.23 -13.34 -12.36
C VAL A 229 1.49 -13.29 -13.22
N MET A 230 2.68 -13.50 -12.65
CA MET A 230 3.93 -13.56 -13.43
C MET A 230 3.99 -14.75 -14.40
N GLU A 231 3.38 -15.86 -14.04
CA GLU A 231 3.26 -17.07 -14.88
C GLU A 231 2.26 -16.86 -16.02
N ASP A 232 1.10 -16.26 -15.72
CA ASP A 232 0.05 -15.96 -16.69
C ASP A 232 0.48 -14.79 -17.64
N TYR A 233 1.25 -13.82 -17.14
CA TYR A 233 1.73 -12.64 -17.87
C TYR A 233 3.26 -12.48 -17.75
N PRO A 234 4.05 -13.10 -18.64
CA PRO A 234 5.52 -13.15 -18.51
C PRO A 234 6.24 -11.79 -18.52
N PHE A 235 5.60 -10.74 -19.02
CA PHE A 235 6.15 -9.37 -18.98
C PHE A 235 6.12 -8.74 -17.58
N VAL A 236 5.29 -9.27 -16.67
CA VAL A 236 5.27 -8.86 -15.26
C VAL A 236 6.54 -9.39 -14.59
N GLN A 237 7.36 -8.45 -14.08
CA GLN A 237 8.71 -8.73 -13.62
C GLN A 237 8.77 -9.17 -12.16
N GLY A 238 7.72 -8.88 -11.38
CA GLY A 238 7.63 -9.23 -9.96
C GLY A 238 6.78 -8.24 -9.19
N ALA A 239 6.93 -8.24 -7.86
CA ALA A 239 6.23 -7.34 -6.96
C ALA A 239 7.15 -6.43 -6.15
N ILE A 240 6.59 -5.29 -5.77
CA ILE A 240 7.19 -4.31 -4.86
C ILE A 240 6.27 -4.23 -3.64
N VAL A 241 6.83 -4.53 -2.48
CA VAL A 241 6.13 -4.40 -1.19
C VAL A 241 6.67 -3.14 -0.52
N ASN A 242 6.03 -1.99 -0.76
CA ASN A 242 6.54 -0.68 -0.31
C ASN A 242 6.14 -0.35 1.15
N GLU A 243 5.13 -1.02 1.69
CA GLU A 243 4.77 -0.90 3.11
C GLU A 243 4.58 -2.27 3.75
N VAL A 244 5.37 -2.52 4.80
CA VAL A 244 5.23 -3.68 5.67
C VAL A 244 5.28 -3.26 7.13
N GLY A 245 4.33 -3.76 7.93
CA GLY A 245 4.26 -3.42 9.35
C GLY A 245 3.31 -4.31 10.14
N MET A 246 2.89 -3.81 11.30
CA MET A 246 1.95 -4.47 12.20
C MET A 246 0.89 -3.47 12.64
N LEU A 247 -0.38 -3.84 12.46
CA LEU A 247 -1.56 -3.08 12.87
C LEU A 247 -1.92 -3.38 14.31
N ASN A 248 -2.26 -2.35 15.08
CA ASN A 248 -2.64 -2.41 16.49
C ASN A 248 -4.12 -2.79 16.67
N PHE A 249 -4.59 -3.79 15.94
CA PHE A 249 -5.94 -4.35 16.07
C PHE A 249 -5.97 -5.77 15.48
N ALA A 250 -6.97 -6.58 15.87
CA ALA A 250 -7.03 -8.01 15.55
C ALA A 250 -7.74 -8.35 14.23
N PHE A 251 -8.35 -7.37 13.56
CA PHE A 251 -9.15 -7.59 12.34
C PHE A 251 -8.37 -7.34 11.05
N ASN A 252 -8.84 -7.99 9.98
CA ASN A 252 -8.14 -8.27 8.74
C ASN A 252 -8.41 -7.29 7.59
N ALA A 253 -8.89 -6.08 7.87
CA ALA A 253 -9.00 -5.03 6.86
C ALA A 253 -8.69 -3.65 7.45
N ILE A 254 -9.55 -3.15 8.33
CA ILE A 254 -9.38 -1.91 9.11
C ILE A 254 -10.09 -2.13 10.45
N GLY A 255 -9.49 -1.66 11.54
CA GLY A 255 -10.09 -1.72 12.87
C GLY A 255 -9.71 -0.52 13.71
N GLU A 256 -10.48 -0.28 14.77
CA GLU A 256 -10.12 0.73 15.77
C GLU A 256 -8.83 0.30 16.47
N PRO A 257 -7.77 1.14 16.49
CA PRO A 257 -6.52 0.81 17.16
C PRO A 257 -6.71 0.55 18.66
N GLY A 258 -5.91 -0.36 19.22
CA GLY A 258 -5.94 -0.72 20.64
C GLY A 258 -7.01 -1.75 21.03
N THR A 259 -7.72 -2.31 20.05
CA THR A 259 -8.82 -3.29 20.29
C THR A 259 -8.37 -4.76 20.30
N GLY A 260 -7.07 -5.01 20.12
CA GLY A 260 -6.49 -6.35 20.09
C GLY A 260 -6.15 -6.95 21.47
N GLN A 261 -5.56 -8.14 21.46
CA GLN A 261 -5.04 -8.84 22.64
C GLN A 261 -3.78 -8.16 23.20
N TYR A 262 -3.00 -7.48 22.37
CA TYR A 262 -1.77 -6.78 22.78
C TYR A 262 -1.83 -5.29 22.46
N PRO A 263 -2.77 -4.49 23.02
CA PRO A 263 -2.92 -3.08 22.68
C PRO A 263 -1.61 -2.31 22.88
N ALA A 264 -1.14 -1.58 21.86
CA ALA A 264 0.14 -0.89 21.87
C ALA A 264 0.36 0.00 23.12
N GLU A 265 -0.66 0.73 23.57
CA GLU A 265 -0.60 1.60 24.76
C GLU A 265 -0.23 0.86 26.06
N THR A 266 -0.46 -0.44 26.11
CA THR A 266 -0.14 -1.29 27.27
C THR A 266 1.22 -1.97 27.15
N GLN A 267 1.88 -1.86 26.00
CA GLN A 267 3.14 -2.54 25.71
C GLN A 267 4.34 -1.59 25.87
N PRO A 268 5.47 -2.06 26.41
CA PRO A 268 6.69 -1.26 26.51
C PRO A 268 7.10 -0.69 25.14
N GLY A 269 7.29 0.64 25.07
CA GLY A 269 7.68 1.33 23.83
C GLY A 269 6.64 1.31 22.70
N HIS A 270 5.39 0.92 23.02
CA HIS A 270 4.27 0.81 22.09
C HIS A 270 4.52 -0.13 20.89
N THR A 271 5.42 -1.11 21.06
CA THR A 271 5.75 -2.10 20.02
C THR A 271 5.28 -3.49 20.43
N CYS A 272 5.46 -4.48 19.55
CA CYS A 272 5.10 -5.85 19.87
C CYS A 272 5.96 -6.42 21.01
N PRO A 273 5.32 -6.97 22.07
CA PRO A 273 6.04 -7.59 23.16
C PRO A 273 6.67 -8.91 22.74
N SER A 274 7.58 -9.43 23.57
CA SER A 274 8.03 -10.82 23.45
C SER A 274 6.88 -11.76 23.81
N THR A 275 6.54 -12.65 22.89
CA THR A 275 5.48 -13.67 23.05
C THR A 275 5.97 -15.03 22.56
N GLU A 276 5.18 -16.08 22.72
CA GLU A 276 5.48 -17.40 22.13
C GLU A 276 5.53 -17.34 20.59
N GLU A 277 4.69 -16.50 19.97
CA GLU A 277 4.70 -16.30 18.51
C GLU A 277 5.83 -15.37 18.05
N LEU A 278 6.26 -14.45 18.92
CA LEU A 278 7.24 -13.40 18.69
C LEU A 278 8.31 -13.36 19.80
N PRO A 279 9.20 -14.36 19.93
CA PRO A 279 10.21 -14.39 20.99
C PRO A 279 11.11 -13.15 21.05
N ASN A 280 11.37 -12.48 19.92
CA ASN A 280 12.13 -11.23 19.84
C ASN A 280 11.24 -10.00 19.59
N GLY A 281 9.96 -10.08 19.94
CA GLY A 281 8.97 -9.03 19.67
C GLY A 281 8.79 -8.78 18.17
N MET A 282 8.62 -7.50 17.79
CA MET A 282 8.41 -7.09 16.39
C MET A 282 9.49 -7.62 15.44
N ALA A 283 10.73 -7.75 15.91
CA ALA A 283 11.84 -8.24 15.09
C ALA A 283 11.56 -9.66 14.56
N THR A 284 10.95 -10.54 15.35
CA THR A 284 10.58 -11.89 14.87
C THR A 284 9.65 -11.83 13.68
N PHE A 285 8.65 -10.95 13.69
CA PHE A 285 7.71 -10.81 12.57
C PHE A 285 8.42 -10.40 11.29
N LEU A 286 9.25 -9.35 11.37
CA LEU A 286 10.04 -8.89 10.24
C LEU A 286 10.97 -10.00 9.71
N GLU A 287 11.63 -10.72 10.60
CA GLU A 287 12.56 -11.79 10.24
C GLU A 287 11.86 -12.90 9.44
N GLU A 288 10.70 -13.36 9.90
CA GLU A 288 9.90 -14.41 9.25
C GLU A 288 9.35 -13.93 7.90
N ILE A 289 8.81 -12.70 7.82
CA ILE A 289 8.37 -12.12 6.55
C ILE A 289 9.52 -12.04 5.54
N MET A 290 10.71 -11.62 5.97
CA MET A 290 11.87 -11.53 5.09
C MET A 290 12.37 -12.91 4.64
N GLU A 291 12.24 -13.96 5.44
CA GLU A 291 12.54 -15.32 4.97
C GLU A 291 11.54 -15.76 3.88
N LEU A 292 10.25 -15.40 3.99
CA LEU A 292 9.28 -15.65 2.93
C LEU A 292 9.66 -14.88 1.66
N VAL A 293 10.02 -13.60 1.78
CA VAL A 293 10.51 -12.77 0.66
C VAL A 293 11.73 -13.39 -0.04
N ILE A 294 12.73 -13.83 0.74
CA ILE A 294 13.98 -14.39 0.22
C ILE A 294 13.72 -15.68 -0.58
N ASN A 295 12.77 -16.50 -0.14
CA ASN A 295 12.49 -17.81 -0.71
C ASN A 295 11.40 -17.80 -1.80
N ALA A 296 10.66 -16.69 -1.95
CA ALA A 296 9.56 -16.55 -2.89
C ALA A 296 10.01 -16.69 -4.36
N ARG A 297 9.58 -17.76 -5.05
CA ARG A 297 9.89 -18.04 -6.46
C ARG A 297 8.64 -18.51 -7.22
N THR A 298 8.54 -18.13 -8.49
CA THR A 298 7.62 -18.75 -9.45
C THR A 298 8.03 -20.19 -9.74
N LYS A 299 7.15 -20.98 -10.40
CA LYS A 299 7.48 -22.35 -10.81
C LYS A 299 8.69 -22.45 -11.75
N ASP A 300 8.92 -21.42 -12.56
CA ASP A 300 10.06 -21.30 -13.47
C ASP A 300 11.33 -20.70 -12.80
N GLY A 301 11.28 -20.46 -11.49
CA GLY A 301 12.45 -20.06 -10.69
C GLY A 301 12.74 -18.56 -10.66
N ARG A 302 11.89 -17.71 -11.24
CA ARG A 302 12.02 -16.24 -11.14
C ARG A 302 11.74 -15.77 -9.71
N GLU A 303 12.51 -14.79 -9.25
CA GLU A 303 12.25 -14.13 -7.96
C GLU A 303 10.96 -13.31 -8.04
N ILE A 304 10.07 -13.51 -7.07
CA ILE A 304 8.77 -12.83 -6.99
C ILE A 304 8.96 -11.39 -6.52
N ILE A 305 9.67 -11.17 -5.41
CA ILE A 305 9.85 -9.83 -4.83
C ILE A 305 11.06 -9.12 -5.43
N LYS A 306 10.87 -7.85 -5.80
CA LYS A 306 11.86 -6.99 -6.46
C LYS A 306 12.17 -5.73 -5.65
N GLY A 307 11.24 -5.30 -4.80
CA GLY A 307 11.42 -4.24 -3.81
C GLY A 307 10.69 -4.59 -2.51
N PHE A 308 11.28 -4.18 -1.39
CA PHE A 308 10.72 -4.34 -0.04
C PHE A 308 11.02 -3.08 0.77
N SER A 309 10.07 -2.57 1.52
CA SER A 309 10.26 -1.45 2.44
C SER A 309 9.40 -1.62 3.68
N TRP A 310 10.04 -1.38 4.83
CA TRP A 310 9.39 -1.39 6.13
C TRP A 310 8.74 -0.04 6.41
N PHE A 311 7.51 -0.05 6.93
CA PHE A 311 6.79 1.17 7.28
C PHE A 311 7.35 1.77 8.58
N ASN A 312 8.36 2.62 8.44
CA ASN A 312 9.16 3.17 9.53
C ASN A 312 8.51 4.41 10.18
N GLN A 313 7.33 4.25 10.76
CA GLN A 313 6.57 5.31 11.45
C GLN A 313 6.10 4.86 12.83
N ASP A 314 5.82 5.82 13.71
CA ASP A 314 5.25 5.54 15.04
C ASP A 314 3.74 5.76 15.03
N SER A 315 2.97 4.69 15.20
CA SER A 315 1.52 4.71 15.45
C SER A 315 0.68 5.39 14.36
N VAL A 316 1.24 5.62 13.17
CA VAL A 316 0.56 6.20 12.01
C VAL A 316 -0.33 5.14 11.36
N GLY A 317 -1.57 5.49 11.02
CA GLY A 317 -2.49 4.56 10.36
C GLY A 317 -2.93 3.38 11.25
N GLY A 318 -2.92 3.57 12.57
CA GLY A 318 -3.33 2.53 13.52
C GLY A 318 -2.31 1.41 13.71
N THR A 319 -1.04 1.65 13.39
CA THR A 319 0.04 0.68 13.61
C THR A 319 0.54 0.68 15.05
N TYR A 320 1.40 -0.28 15.37
CA TYR A 320 2.33 -0.17 16.51
C TYR A 320 3.40 0.90 16.24
N ASN A 321 4.31 1.11 17.19
CA ASN A 321 5.58 1.77 16.93
C ASN A 321 6.47 0.86 16.07
N LEU A 322 6.73 1.29 14.83
CA LEU A 322 7.49 0.56 13.82
C LEU A 322 8.83 1.23 13.51
N LEU A 323 9.28 2.19 14.32
CA LEU A 323 10.56 2.85 14.13
C LEU A 323 11.72 1.83 14.23
N LEU A 324 12.67 1.93 13.31
CA LEU A 324 13.92 1.16 13.27
C LEU A 324 15.02 1.78 14.16
N GLN A 325 14.72 2.91 14.78
CA GLN A 325 15.62 3.65 15.67
C GLN A 325 14.96 3.88 17.02
N ASP A 326 15.78 4.01 18.07
CA ASP A 326 15.33 4.46 19.38
C ASP A 326 15.17 6.00 19.42
N ALA A 327 14.69 6.51 20.56
CA ALA A 327 14.48 7.95 20.75
C ALA A 327 15.79 8.78 20.71
N ASN A 328 16.96 8.15 20.80
CA ASN A 328 18.27 8.79 20.69
C ASN A 328 18.81 8.74 19.25
N GLY A 329 18.08 8.13 18.31
CA GLY A 329 18.49 7.96 16.92
C GLY A 329 19.43 6.78 16.68
N ASN A 330 19.65 5.91 17.68
CA ASN A 330 20.43 4.69 17.48
C ASN A 330 19.56 3.61 16.83
N VAL A 331 20.16 2.75 16.00
CA VAL A 331 19.46 1.58 15.46
C VAL A 331 19.03 0.68 16.61
N ASN A 332 17.75 0.30 16.63
CA ASN A 332 17.18 -0.57 17.66
C ASN A 332 17.18 -2.04 17.20
N ALA A 333 16.69 -2.96 18.03
CA ALA A 333 16.68 -4.39 17.71
C ALA A 333 15.90 -4.74 16.41
N LEU A 334 14.81 -4.03 16.14
CA LEU A 334 14.05 -4.19 14.89
C LEU A 334 14.86 -3.67 13.68
N GLY A 335 15.54 -2.53 13.85
CA GLY A 335 16.46 -1.97 12.86
C GLY A 335 17.63 -2.89 12.51
N GLU A 336 18.25 -3.51 13.52
CA GLU A 336 19.32 -4.51 13.31
C GLU A 336 18.80 -5.73 12.53
N ALA A 337 17.61 -6.23 12.89
CA ALA A 337 16.98 -7.32 12.15
C ALA A 337 16.70 -6.95 10.68
N TYR A 338 16.20 -5.73 10.43
CA TYR A 338 15.96 -5.21 9.07
C TYR A 338 17.25 -5.17 8.24
N ILE A 339 18.32 -4.60 8.80
CA ILE A 339 19.63 -4.51 8.13
C ILE A 339 20.16 -5.91 7.83
N ALA A 340 20.12 -6.83 8.80
CA ALA A 340 20.63 -8.18 8.66
C ALA A 340 19.88 -8.96 7.55
N LYS A 341 18.54 -8.92 7.55
CA LYS A 341 17.73 -9.63 6.56
C LYS A 341 17.83 -9.01 5.16
N CYS A 342 17.85 -7.68 5.04
CA CYS A 342 18.08 -7.02 3.76
C CYS A 342 19.47 -7.36 3.20
N THR A 343 20.50 -7.42 4.06
CA THR A 343 21.86 -7.83 3.68
C THR A 343 21.87 -9.26 3.16
N LYS A 344 21.23 -10.19 3.89
CA LYS A 344 21.08 -11.59 3.46
C LYS A 344 20.38 -11.68 2.10
N TRP A 345 19.27 -10.96 1.92
CA TRP A 345 18.53 -10.95 0.66
C TRP A 345 19.41 -10.47 -0.50
N GLY A 346 20.13 -9.36 -0.32
CA GLY A 346 21.08 -8.86 -1.32
C GLY A 346 22.20 -9.85 -1.67
N GLN A 347 22.70 -10.63 -0.70
CA GLN A 347 23.69 -11.67 -0.93
C GLN A 347 23.13 -12.84 -1.76
N VAL A 348 21.94 -13.32 -1.42
CA VAL A 348 21.26 -14.40 -2.16
C VAL A 348 21.03 -13.99 -3.61
N ARG A 349 20.54 -12.76 -3.85
CA ARG A 349 20.31 -12.25 -5.22
C ARG A 349 21.60 -12.16 -6.03
N LYS A 350 22.69 -11.69 -5.42
CA LYS A 350 24.01 -11.63 -6.08
C LYS A 350 24.56 -13.01 -6.42
N ALA A 351 24.30 -14.02 -5.59
CA ALA A 351 24.73 -15.39 -5.84
C ALA A 351 23.95 -16.02 -7.01
N ALA A 352 22.65 -15.75 -7.12
CA ALA A 352 21.81 -16.26 -8.21
C ALA A 352 22.08 -15.61 -9.58
N ALA A 353 22.73 -14.44 -9.61
CA ALA A 353 23.06 -13.71 -10.84
C ALA A 353 24.43 -14.09 -11.44
N ARG A 354 25.18 -15.03 -10.83
CA ARG A 354 26.49 -15.51 -11.28
C ARG A 354 26.36 -16.86 -11.96
#